data_AF-A0A382LBN8-F1
#
_entry.id   AF-A0A382LBN8-F1
#
_cell.length_a   1.000
_cell.length_b   1.000
_cell.length_c   1.000
_cell.angle_alpha   90.00
_cell.angle_beta   90.00
_cell.angle_gamma   90.00
#
_symmetry.space_group_name_H-M   'P 1'
#
loop_
_entity.id
_entity.type
_entity.pdbx_description
1 polymer ?
#
loop_
_entity_poly.entity_id
_entity_poly.type
_entity_poly.pdbx_seq_one_letter_code
_entity_poly.pdbx_strand_id
1 'polypeptide(L)' 'INNLSGIMYSKIAKDPRITVSLKSDEKTTMKLITDIHSQLRTANALKLSYSALTKAP' A
#
# COMPACT_ATOMS: atom_id res chain seq x y z
N ILE A 1 -8.99 1.29 -8.67
CA ILE A 1 -8.51 0.07 -7.97
C ILE A 1 -9.63 -0.31 -7.02
N ASN A 2 -10.31 -1.47 -7.14
CA ASN A 2 -11.49 -1.77 -6.30
C ASN A 2 -11.39 -3.09 -5.51
N ASN A 3 -10.30 -3.86 -5.62
CA ASN A 3 -10.20 -5.20 -5.02
C ASN A 3 -8.93 -5.41 -4.15
N LEU A 4 -8.14 -4.37 -3.92
CA LEU A 4 -6.89 -4.50 -3.17
C LEU A 4 -7.15 -4.81 -1.68
N SER A 5 -8.16 -4.18 -1.09
CA SER A 5 -8.54 -4.36 0.31
C SER A 5 -8.94 -5.81 0.63
N GLY A 6 -9.75 -6.44 -0.23
CA GLY A 6 -10.19 -7.83 -0.04
C GLY A 6 -9.03 -8.84 -0.13
N ILE A 7 -8.11 -8.65 -1.08
CA ILE A 7 -6.91 -9.49 -1.22
C ILE A 7 -5.99 -9.33 0.00
N MET A 8 -5.77 -8.09 0.45
CA MET A 8 -4.91 -7.83 1.60
C MET A 8 -5.53 -8.34 2.90
N TYR A 9 -6.83 -8.18 3.08
CA TYR A 9 -7.55 -8.75 4.22
C TYR A 9 -7.40 -10.28 4.27
N SER A 10 -7.59 -10.98 3.16
CA SER A 10 -7.41 -12.43 3.10
C SER A 10 -5.98 -12.88 3.44
N LYS A 11 -4.98 -12.08 3.03
CA LYS A 11 -3.56 -12.35 3.35
C LYS A 11 -3.26 -12.09 4.84
N ILE A 12 -3.69 -10.96 5.38
CA ILE A 12 -3.48 -10.58 6.79
C ILE A 12 -4.24 -11.51 7.75
N ALA A 13 -5.44 -11.96 7.36
CA ALA A 13 -6.22 -12.94 8.13
C ALA A 13 -5.54 -14.32 8.19
N LYS A 14 -4.80 -14.70 7.15
CA LYS A 14 -4.03 -15.95 7.11
C LYS A 14 -2.69 -15.83 7.84
N ASP A 15 -2.02 -14.70 7.72
CA ASP A 15 -0.77 -14.40 8.42
C ASP A 15 -0.78 -12.95 8.93
N PRO A 16 -0.95 -12.75 10.25
CA PRO A 16 -1.04 -11.41 10.84
C PRO A 16 0.30 -10.67 10.89
N ARG A 17 1.43 -11.31 10.55
CA ARG A 17 2.79 -10.71 10.60
C ARG A 17 3.29 -10.21 9.23
N ILE A 18 2.39 -9.97 8.29
CA ILE A 18 2.76 -9.46 6.96
C ILE A 18 3.13 -7.97 7.03
N THR A 19 4.27 -7.61 6.44
CA THR A 19 4.67 -6.22 6.20
C THR A 19 4.41 -5.86 4.74
N VAL A 20 3.73 -4.73 4.50
CA VAL A 20 3.41 -4.25 3.15
C VAL A 20 4.18 -2.97 2.84
N SER A 21 5.02 -3.01 1.81
CA SER A 21 5.78 -1.85 1.35
C SER A 21 5.15 -1.27 0.08
N LEU A 22 4.79 0.02 0.12
CA LEU A 22 4.25 0.74 -1.04
C LEU A 22 5.38 1.52 -1.69
N LYS A 23 5.82 1.07 -2.86
CA LYS A 23 6.78 1.79 -3.71
C LYS A 23 6.02 2.44 -4.86
N SER A 24 6.34 3.71 -5.10
CA SER A 24 5.71 4.51 -6.14
C SER A 24 6.75 5.14 -7.05
N ASP A 25 6.39 5.26 -8.33
CA ASP A 25 7.16 5.98 -9.32
C ASP A 25 6.97 7.50 -9.18
N GLU A 26 7.94 8.29 -9.62
CA GLU A 26 7.98 9.76 -9.57
C GLU A 26 6.79 10.39 -10.30
N LYS A 27 6.35 9.77 -11.40
CA LYS A 27 5.19 10.23 -12.19
C LYS A 27 3.84 9.92 -11.55
N THR A 28 3.81 9.26 -10.40
CA THR A 28 2.56 8.83 -9.77
C THR A 28 1.88 10.00 -9.08
N THR A 29 0.60 10.19 -9.38
CA THR A 29 -0.20 11.22 -8.72
C THR A 29 -0.47 10.85 -7.27
N MET A 30 -0.31 11.81 -6.35
CA MET A 30 -0.60 11.63 -4.92
C MET A 30 -2.02 11.12 -4.65
N LYS A 31 -2.99 11.47 -5.50
CA LYS A 31 -4.35 10.94 -5.43
C LYS A 31 -4.39 9.41 -5.47
N LEU A 32 -3.58 8.78 -6.33
CA LEU A 32 -3.52 7.33 -6.46
C LEU A 32 -2.90 6.67 -5.22
N ILE A 33 -1.86 7.29 -4.64
CA ILE A 33 -1.25 6.86 -3.38
C ILE A 33 -2.28 6.87 -2.26
N THR A 34 -3.04 7.97 -2.14
CA THR A 34 -4.07 8.13 -1.11
C THR A 34 -5.19 7.11 -1.27
N ASP A 35 -5.63 6.83 -2.49
CA ASP A 35 -6.63 5.80 -2.77
C ASP A 35 -6.15 4.40 -2.36
N ILE A 36 -4.89 4.06 -2.68
CA ILE A 36 -4.26 2.79 -2.26
C ILE A 36 -4.12 2.73 -0.74
N HIS A 37 -3.71 3.84 -0.12
CA HIS A 37 -3.55 3.93 1.33
C HIS A 37 -4.87 3.71 2.06
N SER A 38 -5.96 4.33 1.57
CA SER A 38 -7.30 4.14 2.13
C SER A 38 -7.72 2.67 2.10
N GLN A 39 -7.42 1.97 1.00
CA GLN A 39 -7.72 0.54 0.86
C GLN A 39 -6.88 -0.36 1.77
N LEU A 40 -5.60 -0.04 1.96
CA LEU A 40 -4.72 -0.76 2.88
C LEU A 40 -5.10 -0.52 4.35
N ARG A 41 -5.62 0.67 4.67
CA ARG A 41 -6.14 0.99 6.00
C ARG A 41 -7.40 0.20 6.33
N THR A 42 -8.32 0.06 5.39
CA THR A 42 -9.51 -0.81 5.55
C THR A 42 -9.12 -2.28 5.73
N ALA A 43 -7.97 -2.71 5.20
CA ALA A 43 -7.49 -4.08 5.30
C ALA A 43 -6.66 -4.38 6.56
N ASN A 44 -6.53 -3.46 7.53
CA ASN A 44 -5.68 -3.61 8.72
C ASN A 44 -4.18 -3.85 8.41
N ALA A 45 -3.63 -3.21 7.38
CA ALA A 45 -2.18 -3.23 7.14
C ALA A 45 -1.45 -2.35 8.19
N LEU A 46 -0.99 -2.96 9.29
CA LEU A 46 -0.46 -2.27 10.48
C LEU A 46 0.92 -1.60 10.28
N LYS A 47 1.66 -1.94 9.22
CA LYS A 47 3.01 -1.42 8.95
C LYS A 47 3.17 -1.04 7.47
N LEU A 48 3.02 0.25 7.18
CA LEU A 48 3.25 0.85 5.86
C LEU A 48 4.62 1.55 5.84
N SER A 49 5.41 1.26 4.81
CA SER A 49 6.64 1.99 4.49
C SER A 49 6.45 2.72 3.17
N TYR A 50 6.67 4.04 3.19
CA TYR A 50 6.67 4.90 2.01
C TYR A 50 8.08 5.01 1.47
N SER A 51 8.27 4.74 0.18
CA SER A 51 9.53 5.01 -0.50
C SER A 51 9.24 5.56 -1.89
N ALA A 52 9.74 6.78 -2.14
CA ALA A 52 9.73 7.40 -3.45
C ALA A 52 11.13 7.23 -4.05
N LEU A 53 11.20 6.72 -5.27
CA LEU A 53 12.46 6.66 -6.01
C LEU A 53 12.73 8.05 -6.59
N THR A 54 13.51 8.87 -5.89
CA THR A 54 13.97 10.15 -6.43
C THR A 54 15.08 9.88 -7.43
N LYS A 55 14.98 10.45 -8.63
CA LYS A 55 16.06 10.44 -9.62
C LYS A 55 17.34 10.99 -8.97
N ALA A 56 18.44 10.22 -9.05
CA ALA A 56 19.73 10.64 -8.50
C ALA A 56 20.17 12.00 -9.12
N PRO A 57 20.81 12.89 -8.34
CA PRO A 57 21.23 14.22 -8.79
C PRO A 57 22.21 14.16 -9.97
#